data_AF-A0AAN7SJU3-F1
#
_entry.id   AF-A0AAN7SJU3-F1
#
_cell.length_a   1.000
_cell.length_b   1.000
_cell.length_c   1.000
_cell.angle_alpha   90.00
_cell.angle_beta   90.00
_cell.angle_gamma   90.00
#
_symmetry.space_group_name_H-M   'P 1'
#
loop_
_entity.id
_entity.type
_entity.pdbx_description
1 polymer ?
#
loop_
_entity_poly.entity_id
_entity_poly.type
_entity_poly.pdbx_seq_one_letter_code
_entity_poly.pdbx_strand_id
1 'polypeptide(L)'
;MKTVLLITCALFGLSHQLNFDKILKDFEDTVDSQARDCYGEFSSNRASLDAQLKLPEFPDDKNFKCFFDCVLSHLNFFDKSGALVEASLKKYVDKDADKIYAACKDVSEPDGCDKFLGIAKCIRGKIKELSR
;
A
#
# COMPACT_ATOMS: atom_id res chain seq x y z
N MET A 1 0.23 17.11 -43.89
CA MET A 1 -0.58 17.28 -42.66
C MET A 1 -1.17 15.94 -42.21
N LYS A 2 -0.37 14.98 -41.72
CA LYS A 2 -0.87 13.74 -41.06
C LYS A 2 0.07 13.21 -39.95
N THR A 3 1.23 13.80 -39.74
CA THR A 3 2.27 13.31 -38.82
C THR A 3 2.27 13.95 -37.43
N VAL A 4 1.43 14.95 -37.17
CA VAL A 4 1.45 15.71 -35.90
C VAL A 4 0.56 15.08 -34.81
N LEU A 5 -0.31 14.11 -35.16
CA LEU A 5 -1.32 13.56 -34.24
C LEU A 5 -0.87 12.32 -33.43
N LEU A 6 0.29 11.73 -33.72
CA LEU A 6 0.77 10.53 -33.03
C LEU A 6 1.73 10.82 -31.87
N ILE A 7 2.32 12.01 -31.81
CA ILE A 7 3.34 12.36 -30.79
C ILE A 7 2.69 12.85 -29.48
N THR A 8 1.45 13.34 -29.52
CA THR A 8 0.76 13.86 -28.34
C THR A 8 0.26 12.77 -27.38
N CYS A 9 -0.01 11.55 -27.86
CA CYS A 9 -0.44 10.44 -26.98
C CYS A 9 0.70 9.87 -26.13
N ALA A 10 1.96 9.97 -26.60
CA ALA A 10 3.11 9.46 -25.85
C ALA A 10 3.53 10.37 -24.67
N LEU A 11 3.18 11.66 -24.71
CA LEU A 11 3.51 12.61 -23.64
C LEU A 11 2.44 12.70 -22.53
N PHE A 12 1.18 12.33 -22.83
CA PHE A 12 0.11 12.32 -21.82
C PHE A 12 -0.07 10.96 -21.14
N GLY A 13 0.40 9.86 -21.75
CA GLY A 13 0.28 8.49 -21.21
C GLY A 13 1.17 8.18 -19.99
N LEU A 14 2.09 9.08 -19.63
CA LEU A 14 2.99 8.90 -18.47
C LEU A 14 2.53 9.65 -17.20
N SER A 15 1.47 10.47 -17.29
CA SER A 15 1.03 11.29 -16.16
C SER A 15 0.09 10.58 -15.16
N HIS A 16 -0.31 9.33 -15.45
CA HIS A 16 -1.15 8.51 -14.55
C HIS A 16 -0.42 7.34 -13.93
N GLN A 17 0.91 7.26 -14.08
CA GLN A 17 1.68 6.53 -13.09
C GLN A 17 1.41 7.25 -11.79
N LEU A 18 0.58 6.62 -10.96
CA LEU A 18 0.54 6.81 -9.51
C LEU A 18 1.93 7.28 -9.06
N ASN A 19 2.00 8.12 -8.05
CA ASN A 19 3.26 8.33 -7.32
C ASN A 19 3.71 7.03 -6.62
N PHE A 20 3.47 5.86 -7.21
CA PHE A 20 3.77 4.52 -6.75
C PHE A 20 5.24 4.39 -6.45
N ASP A 21 6.13 4.96 -7.25
CA ASP A 21 7.57 4.97 -6.94
C ASP A 21 7.86 5.74 -5.64
N LYS A 22 7.12 6.82 -5.38
CA LYS A 22 7.20 7.58 -4.13
C LYS A 22 6.52 6.86 -2.96
N ILE A 23 5.40 6.18 -3.20
CA ILE A 23 4.73 5.30 -2.22
C ILE A 23 5.65 4.16 -1.83
N LEU A 24 6.24 3.50 -2.81
CA LEU A 24 7.15 2.37 -2.62
C LEU A 24 8.37 2.85 -1.85
N LYS A 25 8.94 3.99 -2.23
CA LYS A 25 10.09 4.55 -1.53
C LYS A 25 9.76 4.99 -0.10
N ASP A 26 8.65 5.70 0.11
CA ASP A 26 8.21 6.09 1.46
C ASP A 26 7.90 4.85 2.30
N PHE A 27 7.31 3.82 1.69
CA PHE A 27 7.05 2.53 2.33
C PHE A 27 8.36 1.81 2.65
N GLU A 28 9.31 1.71 1.73
CA GLU A 28 10.62 1.11 1.92
C GLU A 28 11.43 1.83 3.00
N ASP A 29 11.53 3.17 2.94
CA ASP A 29 12.23 3.99 3.93
C ASP A 29 11.57 3.85 5.32
N THR A 30 10.24 3.75 5.37
CA THR A 30 9.52 3.57 6.63
C THR A 30 9.60 2.14 7.15
N VAL A 31 9.56 1.14 6.27
CA VAL A 31 9.81 -0.26 6.61
C VAL A 31 11.21 -0.39 7.18
N ASP A 32 12.25 0.15 6.53
CA ASP A 32 13.63 0.05 7.05
C ASP A 32 13.82 0.78 8.39
N SER A 33 13.06 1.86 8.62
CA SER A 33 13.08 2.58 9.89
C SER A 33 12.30 1.86 11.00
N GLN A 34 11.08 1.38 10.71
CA GLN A 34 10.10 0.90 11.69
C GLN A 34 10.09 -0.62 11.83
N ALA A 35 10.47 -1.36 10.79
CA ALA A 35 10.66 -2.81 10.87
C ALA A 35 11.71 -3.18 11.90
N ARG A 36 12.67 -2.30 12.21
CA ARG A 36 13.62 -2.53 13.32
C ARG A 36 12.92 -2.72 14.66
N ASP A 37 11.87 -1.94 14.94
CA ASP A 37 11.10 -2.04 16.18
C ASP A 37 10.14 -3.24 16.12
N CYS A 38 9.53 -3.49 14.96
CA CYS A 38 8.67 -4.66 14.76
C CYS A 38 9.44 -6.00 14.75
N TYR A 39 10.72 -6.02 14.34
CA TYR A 39 11.55 -7.24 14.32
C TYR A 39 11.85 -7.78 15.71
N GLY A 40 11.67 -6.99 16.77
CA GLY A 40 11.84 -7.48 18.15
C GLY A 40 10.99 -8.73 18.41
N GLU A 41 9.75 -8.72 17.95
CA GLU A 41 8.79 -9.84 18.12
C GLU A 41 8.97 -10.96 17.08
N PHE A 42 9.62 -10.66 15.94
CA PHE A 42 9.77 -11.59 14.80
C PHE A 42 11.23 -11.87 14.42
N SER A 43 12.17 -11.71 15.35
CA SER A 43 13.61 -11.71 15.06
C SER A 43 14.11 -13.01 14.41
N SER A 44 13.51 -14.16 14.76
CA SER A 44 13.80 -15.46 14.14
C SER A 44 13.34 -15.59 12.69
N ASN A 45 12.46 -14.70 12.22
CA ASN A 45 11.81 -14.76 10.92
C ASN A 45 12.24 -13.63 9.99
N ARG A 46 13.15 -12.75 10.45
CA ARG A 46 13.56 -11.53 9.76
C ARG A 46 13.88 -11.72 8.27
N ALA A 47 14.78 -12.65 7.95
CA ALA A 47 15.17 -12.91 6.56
C ALA A 47 14.00 -13.39 5.69
N SER A 48 13.05 -14.14 6.26
CA SER A 48 11.84 -14.58 5.57
C SER A 48 10.86 -13.42 5.35
N LEU A 49 10.68 -12.56 6.35
CA LEU A 49 9.82 -11.38 6.27
C LEU A 49 10.33 -10.36 5.25
N ASP A 50 11.64 -10.09 5.25
CA ASP A 50 12.31 -9.24 4.26
C ASP A 50 12.11 -9.75 2.82
N ALA A 51 12.16 -11.08 2.63
CA ALA A 51 11.90 -11.70 1.33
C ALA A 51 10.42 -11.59 0.92
N GLN A 52 9.51 -11.75 1.89
CA GLN A 52 8.06 -11.72 1.67
C GLN A 52 7.52 -10.32 1.33
N LEU A 53 8.12 -9.25 1.87
CA LEU A 53 7.77 -7.87 1.51
C LEU A 53 8.01 -7.54 0.02
N LYS A 54 8.92 -8.28 -0.63
CA LYS A 54 9.27 -8.10 -2.04
C LYS A 54 8.41 -8.93 -2.99
N LEU A 55 7.52 -9.76 -2.45
CA LEU A 55 6.63 -10.57 -3.27
C LEU A 55 5.55 -9.69 -3.92
N PRO A 56 5.16 -9.99 -5.17
CA PRO A 56 4.08 -9.28 -5.84
C PRO A 56 2.71 -9.47 -5.15
N GLU A 57 2.59 -10.49 -4.31
CA GLU A 57 1.42 -10.80 -3.52
C GLU A 57 1.78 -11.00 -2.05
N PHE A 58 0.97 -10.43 -1.18
CA PHE A 58 1.12 -10.62 0.26
C PHE A 58 0.84 -12.07 0.64
N PRO A 59 1.78 -12.78 1.28
CA PRO A 59 1.59 -14.17 1.67
C PRO A 59 0.53 -14.30 2.76
N ASP A 60 -0.14 -15.44 2.77
CA ASP A 60 -1.07 -15.83 3.83
C ASP A 60 -0.32 -16.51 4.99
N ASP A 61 0.72 -15.83 5.49
CA ASP A 61 1.55 -16.28 6.61
C ASP A 61 1.23 -15.46 7.86
N LYS A 62 1.04 -16.14 9.00
CA LYS A 62 0.64 -15.46 10.25
C LYS A 62 1.72 -14.50 10.75
N ASN A 63 3.00 -14.87 10.65
CA ASN A 63 4.08 -13.99 11.11
C ASN A 63 4.19 -12.77 10.19
N PHE A 64 4.03 -12.98 8.88
CA PHE A 64 3.97 -11.89 7.91
C PHE A 64 2.82 -10.93 8.20
N LYS A 65 1.61 -11.45 8.41
CA LYS A 65 0.43 -10.65 8.74
C LYS A 65 0.67 -9.76 9.95
N CYS A 66 1.12 -10.34 11.06
CA CYS A 66 1.33 -9.58 12.29
C CYS A 66 2.51 -8.60 12.17
N PHE A 67 3.58 -8.98 11.47
CA PHE A 67 4.69 -8.07 11.18
C PHE A 67 4.26 -6.90 10.30
N PHE A 68 3.49 -7.18 9.24
CA PHE A 68 2.98 -6.19 8.31
C PHE A 68 1.98 -5.26 9.01
N ASP A 69 1.15 -5.80 9.90
CA ASP A 69 0.24 -5.03 10.74
C ASP A 69 1.02 -4.08 11.67
N CYS A 70 2.06 -4.57 12.35
CA CYS A 70 2.96 -3.74 13.15
C CYS A 70 3.57 -2.61 12.32
N VAL A 71 4.18 -2.92 11.18
CA VAL A 71 4.81 -1.91 10.31
C VAL A 71 3.80 -0.87 9.82
N LEU A 72 2.60 -1.30 9.40
CA LEU A 72 1.56 -0.39 8.93
C LEU A 72 0.96 0.46 10.07
N SER A 73 0.98 0.00 11.32
CA SER A 73 0.55 0.79 12.48
C SER A 73 1.43 2.03 12.73
N HIS A 74 2.69 1.99 12.28
CA HIS A 74 3.60 3.14 12.33
C HIS A 74 3.42 4.10 11.15
N LEU A 75 2.62 3.75 10.15
CA LEU A 75 2.31 4.63 9.04
C LEU A 75 1.15 5.57 9.40
N ASN A 76 1.31 6.85 9.07
CA ASN A 76 0.23 7.83 9.13
C ASN A 76 -0.91 7.57 8.11
N PHE A 77 -0.85 6.46 7.37
CA PHE A 77 -1.96 5.96 6.57
C PHE A 77 -3.16 5.55 7.40
N PHE A 78 -2.92 5.17 8.66
CA PHE A 78 -3.95 4.76 9.59
C PHE A 78 -3.92 5.63 10.84
N ASP A 79 -5.09 5.84 11.46
CA ASP A 79 -5.15 6.51 12.75
C ASP A 79 -4.87 5.53 13.90
N LYS A 80 -4.91 6.02 15.15
CA LYS A 80 -4.68 5.20 16.34
C LYS A 80 -5.72 4.10 16.56
N SER A 81 -6.88 4.20 15.90
CA SER A 81 -7.90 3.15 15.92
C SER A 81 -7.67 2.11 14.82
N GLY A 82 -6.67 2.33 13.96
CA GLY A 82 -6.38 1.53 12.77
C GLY A 82 -7.33 1.81 11.61
N ALA A 83 -8.05 2.93 11.63
CA ALA A 83 -8.90 3.33 10.51
C ALA A 83 -8.06 3.99 9.42
N LEU A 84 -8.39 3.73 8.15
CA LEU A 84 -7.74 4.37 7.01
C LEU A 84 -7.96 5.89 7.07
N VAL A 85 -6.90 6.67 6.91
CA VAL A 85 -6.95 8.14 6.90
C VAL A 85 -7.06 8.63 5.47
N GLU A 86 -8.21 9.21 5.11
CA GLU A 86 -8.50 9.71 3.75
C GLU A 86 -7.43 10.69 3.24
N ALA A 87 -7.04 11.64 4.10
CA ALA A 87 -6.03 12.65 3.76
C ALA A 87 -4.66 12.01 3.45
N SER A 88 -4.34 10.89 4.09
CA SER A 88 -3.11 10.15 3.81
C SER A 88 -3.22 9.41 2.49
N LEU A 89 -4.32 8.71 2.23
CA LEU A 89 -4.55 8.06 0.93
C LEU A 89 -4.43 9.04 -0.25
N LYS A 90 -5.00 10.25 -0.11
CA LYS A 90 -4.94 11.32 -1.12
C LYS A 90 -3.54 11.85 -1.42
N LYS A 91 -2.55 11.64 -0.54
CA LYS A 91 -1.15 12.01 -0.83
C LYS A 91 -0.49 11.10 -1.87
N TYR A 92 -1.09 9.94 -2.08
CA TYR A 92 -0.48 8.82 -2.80
C TYR A 92 -1.31 8.41 -4.01
N VAL A 93 -2.62 8.61 -3.92
CA VAL A 93 -3.56 8.36 -4.98
C VAL A 93 -4.16 9.70 -5.41
N ASP A 94 -3.77 10.16 -6.60
CA ASP A 94 -4.24 11.46 -7.10
C ASP A 94 -5.68 11.36 -7.63
N LYS A 95 -5.96 10.31 -8.42
CA LYS A 95 -7.27 10.06 -9.02
C LYS A 95 -8.00 8.96 -8.27
N ASP A 96 -9.31 9.15 -8.11
CA ASP A 96 -10.21 8.16 -7.51
C ASP A 96 -9.92 7.79 -6.03
N ALA A 97 -9.08 8.56 -5.33
CA ALA A 97 -8.84 8.38 -3.90
C ALA A 97 -10.14 8.38 -3.09
N ASP A 98 -11.10 9.26 -3.42
CA ASP A 98 -12.41 9.29 -2.79
C ASP A 98 -13.18 7.97 -2.97
N LYS A 99 -13.12 7.39 -4.17
CA LYS A 99 -13.80 6.12 -4.48
C LYS A 99 -13.12 4.95 -3.78
N ILE A 100 -11.79 4.93 -3.76
CA ILE A 100 -11.01 3.89 -3.07
C ILE A 100 -11.23 3.99 -1.57
N TYR A 101 -11.19 5.19 -1.00
CA TYR A 101 -11.46 5.43 0.41
C TYR A 101 -12.86 4.96 0.80
N ALA A 102 -13.89 5.39 0.07
CA ALA A 102 -15.27 5.00 0.33
C ALA A 102 -15.48 3.48 0.28
N ALA A 103 -14.72 2.76 -0.56
CA ALA A 103 -14.81 1.31 -0.67
C ALA A 103 -14.03 0.54 0.41
N CYS A 104 -12.93 1.10 0.93
CA CYS A 104 -11.98 0.37 1.77
C CYS A 104 -11.91 0.82 3.23
N LYS A 105 -12.55 1.94 3.61
CA LYS A 105 -12.47 2.50 4.97
C LYS A 105 -13.05 1.60 6.07
N ASP A 106 -14.05 0.78 5.73
CA ASP A 106 -14.80 -0.06 6.68
C ASP A 106 -14.42 -1.54 6.57
N VAL A 107 -13.27 -1.87 5.98
CA VAL A 107 -12.77 -3.25 5.97
C VAL A 107 -12.48 -3.68 7.41
N SER A 108 -13.26 -4.64 7.88
CA SER A 108 -13.11 -5.25 9.20
C SER A 108 -12.65 -6.69 9.01
N GLU A 109 -11.47 -7.00 9.51
CA GLU A 109 -10.96 -8.37 9.61
C GLU A 109 -11.09 -8.87 11.05
N PRO A 110 -11.35 -10.17 11.27
CA PRO A 110 -11.61 -10.73 12.60
C PRO A 110 -10.36 -10.89 13.46
N ASP A 111 -9.16 -10.94 12.85
CA ASP A 111 -7.88 -11.04 13.56
C ASP A 111 -7.15 -9.69 13.56
N GLY A 112 -6.54 -9.35 14.70
CA GLY A 112 -5.79 -8.10 14.86
C GLY A 112 -4.67 -7.95 13.83
N CYS A 113 -4.08 -9.06 13.40
CA CYS A 113 -3.01 -9.07 12.39
C CYS A 113 -3.49 -8.99 10.93
N ASP A 114 -4.78 -9.22 10.68
CA ASP A 114 -5.32 -9.20 9.32
C ASP A 114 -5.85 -7.83 8.91
N LYS A 115 -6.08 -6.93 9.89
CA LYS A 115 -6.76 -5.65 9.68
C LYS A 115 -6.09 -4.79 8.61
N PHE A 116 -4.81 -4.45 8.78
CA PHE A 116 -4.14 -3.59 7.80
C PHE A 116 -3.88 -4.31 6.47
N LEU A 117 -3.70 -5.64 6.50
CA LEU A 117 -3.58 -6.44 5.29
C LEU A 117 -4.88 -6.45 4.46
N GLY A 118 -6.04 -6.56 5.10
CA GLY A 118 -7.35 -6.50 4.46
C GLY A 118 -7.55 -5.16 3.76
N ILE A 119 -7.25 -4.05 4.45
CA ILE A 119 -7.34 -2.70 3.86
C ILE A 119 -6.35 -2.56 2.69
N ALA A 120 -5.10 -3.00 2.83
CA ALA A 120 -4.10 -2.95 1.77
C ALA A 120 -4.52 -3.77 0.53
N LYS A 121 -5.09 -4.97 0.73
CA LYS A 121 -5.65 -5.81 -0.35
C LYS A 121 -6.82 -5.10 -1.05
N CYS A 122 -7.72 -4.47 -0.30
CA CYS A 122 -8.83 -3.69 -0.85
C CYS A 122 -8.34 -2.54 -1.74
N ILE A 123 -7.42 -1.71 -1.24
CA ILE A 123 -6.85 -0.57 -1.97
C ILE A 123 -6.21 -1.06 -3.28
N ARG A 124 -5.35 -2.09 -3.21
CA ARG A 124 -4.69 -2.67 -4.37
C ARG A 124 -5.70 -3.20 -5.40
N GLY A 125 -6.76 -3.87 -4.94
CA GLY A 125 -7.83 -4.37 -5.79
C GLY A 125 -8.55 -3.24 -6.53
N LYS A 126 -8.91 -2.17 -5.82
CA LYS A 126 -9.59 -1.02 -6.41
C LYS A 126 -8.73 -0.23 -7.38
N ILE A 127 -7.44 -0.06 -7.08
CA ILE A 127 -6.48 0.54 -8.02
C ILE A 127 -6.46 -0.27 -9.32
N LYS A 128 -6.36 -1.61 -9.26
CA LYS A 128 -6.38 -2.48 -10.45
C LYS A 128 -7.70 -2.42 -11.22
N GLU A 129 -8.83 -2.23 -10.55
CA GLU A 129 -10.15 -2.10 -11.18
C GLU A 129 -10.29 -0.77 -11.93
N LEU A 130 -9.85 0.33 -11.33
CA LEU A 130 -9.99 1.69 -11.86
C LEU A 130 -8.94 2.07 -12.90
N SER A 131 -7.87 1.29 -13.02
CA SER A 131 -6.82 1.46 -14.03
C SER A 131 -7.04 0.64 -15.32
N ARG A 132 -8.16 -0.10 -15.40
CA ARG A 132 -8.63 -0.79 -16.61
C ARG A 132 -9.60 0.09 -17.39
#